data_AF-A0A7X9B0F6-F1
#
_entry.id   AF-A0A7X9B0F6-F1
#
_cell.length_a   1.000
_cell.length_b   1.000
_cell.length_c   1.000
_cell.angle_alpha   90.00
_cell.angle_beta   90.00
_cell.angle_gamma   90.00
#
_symmetry.space_group_name_H-M   'P 1'
#
loop_
_entity.id
_entity.type
_entity.pdbx_description
1 polymer ?
#
loop_
_entity_poly.entity_id
_entity_poly.type
_entity_poly.pdbx_seq_one_letter_code
_entity_poly.pdbx_strand_id
1 'polypeptide(L)'
;MNNSDHIPEVASPFPASDLMPLLLMTIALFLASWLGVPIVLQAKLRFFYSYRQCLPVFLAFMATLLWDQKALSDKSGHPRLLLAGFALLTLAPFPTWNIRSNSNLYMEFCSLGAIAAAFWLQIELSLRLQKIAERCREPMLALMAKKTRFLVLCLEIIPVCALYVAALITCLNMPNRNLMEIFQVWKYGRISLTLRICIFWSLLNCLSLCLYACCKALRDMDTKVKKEKPQQSATATNQQEQEGHQETKC
;
A
#
# COMPACT_ATOMS: atom_id res chain seq x y z
N MET A 1 49.71 8.17 9.11
CA MET A 1 48.38 7.89 9.69
C MET A 1 47.39 7.94 8.54
N ASN A 2 46.77 6.80 8.24
CA ASN A 2 45.93 6.58 7.07
C ASN A 2 44.68 7.47 7.11
N ASN A 3 44.58 8.40 6.15
CA ASN A 3 43.30 8.92 5.69
C ASN A 3 42.64 7.80 4.89
N SER A 4 41.80 7.01 5.54
CA SER A 4 40.86 6.14 4.85
C SER A 4 39.81 7.04 4.19
N ASP A 5 39.98 7.24 2.88
CA ASP A 5 38.99 7.81 1.99
C ASP A 5 37.65 7.11 2.23
N HIS A 6 36.72 7.85 2.84
CA HIS A 6 35.33 7.45 2.93
C HIS A 6 34.73 7.66 1.53
N ILE A 7 34.96 6.70 0.64
CA ILE A 7 34.24 6.61 -0.63
C ILE A 7 32.76 6.53 -0.25
N PRO A 8 31.91 7.50 -0.65
CA PRO A 8 30.50 7.38 -0.40
C PRO A 8 30.00 6.17 -1.18
N GLU A 9 29.67 5.10 -0.45
CA GLU A 9 28.98 3.94 -0.99
C GLU A 9 27.74 4.44 -1.73
N VAL A 10 27.82 4.33 -3.05
CA VAL A 10 26.79 4.78 -3.98
C VAL A 10 25.48 4.13 -3.57
N ALA A 11 24.48 4.96 -3.26
CA ALA A 11 23.13 4.50 -2.90
C ALA A 11 22.65 3.48 -3.94
N SER A 12 22.25 2.29 -3.48
CA SER A 12 21.77 1.26 -4.39
C SER A 12 20.43 1.71 -4.98
N PRO A 13 20.31 1.78 -6.32
CA PRO A 13 19.09 2.24 -6.97
C PRO A 13 17.90 1.36 -6.61
N PHE A 14 16.69 1.94 -6.63
CA PHE A 14 15.47 1.17 -6.41
C PHE A 14 15.41 -0.06 -7.35
N PRO A 15 15.02 -1.23 -6.83
CA PRO A 15 14.93 -2.43 -7.65
C PRO A 15 13.86 -2.25 -8.72
N ALA A 16 14.25 -2.34 -9.99
CA ALA A 16 13.36 -2.23 -11.15
C ALA A 16 12.21 -3.25 -11.11
N SER A 17 12.42 -4.38 -10.43
CA SER A 17 11.43 -5.44 -10.20
C SER A 17 10.20 -4.97 -9.42
N ASP A 18 10.35 -3.94 -8.58
CA ASP A 18 9.34 -3.49 -7.63
C ASP A 18 8.50 -2.32 -8.17
N LEU A 19 8.88 -1.78 -9.33
CA LEU A 19 8.18 -0.65 -9.96
C LEU A 19 6.73 -1.01 -10.33
N MET A 20 6.53 -2.15 -10.99
CA MET A 20 5.19 -2.60 -11.42
C MET A 20 4.22 -2.83 -10.26
N PRO A 21 4.55 -3.60 -9.20
CA PRO A 21 3.62 -3.76 -8.09
C PRO A 21 3.40 -2.46 -7.33
N LEU A 22 4.40 -1.58 -7.23
CA LEU A 22 4.26 -0.27 -6.61
C LEU A 22 3.33 0.67 -7.41
N LEU A 23 3.45 0.68 -8.74
CA LEU A 23 2.58 1.45 -9.63
C LEU A 23 1.14 0.94 -9.54
N LEU A 24 0.95 -0.39 -9.54
CA LEU A 24 -0.37 -1.00 -9.40
C LEU A 24 -1.00 -0.69 -8.03
N MET A 25 -0.22 -0.74 -6.95
CA MET A 25 -0.67 -0.34 -5.61
C MET A 25 -1.01 1.16 -5.56
N THR A 26 -0.23 2.00 -6.24
CA THR A 26 -0.50 3.45 -6.32
C THR A 26 -1.83 3.72 -7.03
N ILE A 27 -2.09 3.04 -8.14
CA ILE A 27 -3.37 3.14 -8.87
C ILE A 27 -4.52 2.64 -7.99
N ALA A 28 -4.34 1.52 -7.30
CA ALA A 28 -5.33 0.98 -6.37
C ALA A 28 -5.70 1.99 -5.27
N LEU A 29 -4.71 2.57 -4.61
CA LEU A 29 -4.89 3.58 -3.56
C LEU A 29 -5.50 4.88 -4.10
N PHE A 30 -5.13 5.30 -5.32
CA PHE A 30 -5.69 6.47 -5.97
C PHE A 30 -7.19 6.26 -6.26
N LEU A 31 -7.55 5.12 -6.84
CA LEU A 31 -8.95 4.76 -7.10
C LEU A 31 -9.75 4.65 -5.81
N ALA A 32 -9.19 4.01 -4.77
CA ALA A 32 -9.82 3.92 -3.46
C ALA A 32 -10.07 5.32 -2.87
N SER A 33 -9.09 6.22 -2.96
CA SER A 33 -9.19 7.60 -2.47
C SER A 33 -10.22 8.40 -3.26
N TRP A 34 -10.15 8.36 -4.60
CA TRP A 34 -11.09 9.08 -5.47
C TRP A 34 -12.54 8.67 -5.23
N LEU A 35 -12.77 7.36 -5.10
CA LEU A 35 -14.10 6.82 -4.80
C LEU A 35 -14.51 7.04 -3.34
N GLY A 36 -13.55 7.31 -2.44
CA GLY A 36 -13.76 7.59 -1.01
C GLY A 36 -14.20 8.99 -0.70
N VAL A 37 -13.69 9.98 -1.43
CA VAL A 37 -14.08 11.40 -1.29
C VAL A 37 -15.60 11.61 -1.25
N PRO A 38 -16.40 11.14 -2.24
CA PRO A 38 -17.84 11.37 -2.22
C PRO A 38 -18.53 10.72 -1.03
N ILE A 39 -17.90 9.73 -0.40
CA ILE A 39 -18.51 8.92 0.64
C ILE A 39 -18.18 9.45 2.04
N VAL A 40 -16.99 10.03 2.22
CA VAL A 40 -16.69 10.92 3.35
C VAL A 40 -17.66 12.11 3.33
N LEU A 41 -17.85 12.74 2.16
CA LEU A 41 -18.70 13.94 2.00
C LEU A 41 -20.19 13.65 2.18
N GLN A 42 -20.71 12.56 1.62
CA GLN A 42 -22.15 12.27 1.65
C GLN A 42 -22.59 11.55 2.92
N ALA A 43 -21.68 11.25 3.85
CA ALA A 43 -21.91 10.43 5.04
C ALA A 43 -22.58 9.05 4.78
N LYS A 44 -22.66 8.62 3.52
CA LYS A 44 -23.28 7.35 3.11
C LYS A 44 -22.26 6.23 3.21
N LEU A 45 -22.37 5.43 4.27
CA LEU A 45 -21.52 4.25 4.55
C LEU A 45 -21.58 3.13 3.48
N ARG A 46 -22.26 3.35 2.35
CA ARG A 46 -22.22 2.46 1.17
C ARG A 46 -20.81 2.36 0.53
N PHE A 47 -19.78 2.97 1.13
CA PHE A 47 -18.37 2.88 0.72
C PHE A 47 -17.96 1.45 0.43
N PHE A 48 -17.91 0.63 1.46
CA PHE A 48 -17.44 -0.73 1.35
C PHE A 48 -18.36 -1.52 0.44
N TYR A 49 -19.67 -1.27 0.49
CA TYR A 49 -20.72 -2.00 -0.24
C TYR A 49 -20.93 -1.56 -1.70
N SER A 50 -20.09 -0.67 -2.24
CA SER A 50 -20.23 -0.19 -3.62
C SER A 50 -19.39 -1.05 -4.57
N TYR A 51 -19.99 -1.48 -5.69
CA TYR A 51 -19.31 -2.15 -6.82
C TYR A 51 -17.99 -1.48 -7.21
N ARG A 52 -17.94 -0.14 -7.06
CA ARG A 52 -16.77 0.66 -7.42
C ARG A 52 -15.53 0.36 -6.56
N GLN A 53 -15.69 -0.18 -5.34
CA GLN A 53 -14.57 -0.56 -4.47
C GLN A 53 -13.96 -1.94 -4.80
N CYS A 54 -14.64 -2.77 -5.61
CA CYS A 54 -14.08 -4.07 -6.00
C CYS A 54 -12.81 -3.90 -6.82
N LEU A 55 -12.76 -2.90 -7.70
CA LEU A 55 -11.60 -2.63 -8.56
C LEU A 55 -10.34 -2.25 -7.76
N PRO A 56 -10.33 -1.23 -6.87
CA PRO A 56 -9.13 -0.92 -6.09
C PRO A 56 -8.69 -2.08 -5.20
N VAL A 57 -9.61 -2.83 -4.61
CA VAL A 57 -9.27 -4.01 -3.78
C VAL A 57 -8.61 -5.10 -4.63
N PHE A 58 -9.15 -5.38 -5.81
CA PHE A 58 -8.57 -6.34 -6.76
C PHE A 58 -7.18 -5.91 -7.22
N LEU A 59 -7.00 -4.63 -7.58
CA LEU A 59 -5.69 -4.11 -7.99
C LEU A 59 -4.67 -4.16 -6.85
N ALA A 60 -5.08 -3.86 -5.62
CA ALA A 60 -4.23 -4.00 -4.44
C ALA A 60 -3.80 -5.46 -4.25
N PHE A 61 -4.73 -6.42 -4.35
CA PHE A 61 -4.40 -7.84 -4.28
C PHE A 61 -3.40 -8.26 -5.37
N MET A 62 -3.64 -7.88 -6.63
CA MET A 62 -2.72 -8.18 -7.73
C MET A 62 -1.33 -7.56 -7.50
N ALA A 63 -1.26 -6.35 -6.92
CA ALA A 63 0.00 -5.73 -6.55
C ALA A 63 0.74 -6.53 -5.47
N THR A 64 0.02 -7.03 -4.45
CA THR A 64 0.62 -7.88 -3.41
C THR A 64 1.09 -9.23 -3.95
N LEU A 65 0.35 -9.83 -4.89
CA LEU A 65 0.71 -11.07 -5.55
C LEU A 65 2.00 -10.92 -6.37
N LEU A 66 2.10 -9.84 -7.16
CA LEU A 66 3.30 -9.53 -7.92
C LEU A 66 4.52 -9.27 -7.03
N TRP A 67 4.31 -8.72 -5.83
CA TRP A 67 5.38 -8.52 -4.85
C TRP A 67 5.87 -9.85 -4.27
N ASP A 68 4.95 -10.74 -3.93
CA ASP A 68 5.26 -12.01 -3.25
C ASP A 68 5.86 -13.05 -4.20
N GLN A 69 5.34 -13.15 -5.43
CA GLN A 69 5.90 -14.02 -6.47
C GLN A 69 7.39 -13.74 -6.76
N LYS A 70 7.83 -12.49 -6.60
CA LYS A 70 9.23 -12.11 -6.79
C LYS A 70 10.07 -12.28 -5.52
N ALA A 71 9.43 -12.14 -4.35
CA ALA A 71 10.07 -12.40 -3.05
C ALA A 71 10.32 -13.90 -2.78
N LEU A 72 9.71 -14.82 -3.53
CA LEU A 72 10.03 -16.26 -3.47
C LEU A 72 11.50 -16.59 -3.79
N SER A 73 12.23 -15.68 -4.43
CA SER A 73 13.69 -15.78 -4.60
C SER A 73 14.47 -15.49 -3.29
N ASP A 74 13.86 -14.74 -2.37
CA ASP A 74 14.44 -14.24 -1.13
C ASP A 74 13.74 -14.98 0.04
N LYS A 75 14.35 -16.06 0.56
CA LYS A 75 13.79 -17.01 1.58
C LYS A 75 13.22 -16.38 2.88
N SER A 76 13.31 -15.06 3.03
CA SER A 76 12.86 -14.28 4.19
C SER A 76 11.52 -13.55 4.00
N GLY A 77 10.91 -13.60 2.81
CA GLY A 77 9.66 -12.91 2.50
C GLY A 77 8.43 -13.61 3.07
N HIS A 78 8.00 -13.26 4.30
CA HIS A 78 6.71 -13.74 4.81
C HIS A 78 5.53 -13.22 3.97
N PRO A 79 4.55 -14.06 3.58
CA PRO A 79 3.43 -13.72 2.69
C PRO A 79 2.37 -12.84 3.39
N ARG A 80 2.73 -12.09 4.43
CA ARG A 80 1.80 -11.29 5.25
C ARG A 80 1.08 -10.22 4.44
N LEU A 81 1.80 -9.58 3.50
CA LEU A 81 1.22 -8.60 2.60
C LEU A 81 0.19 -9.24 1.65
N LEU A 82 0.51 -10.42 1.10
CA LEU A 82 -0.39 -11.19 0.25
C LEU A 82 -1.62 -11.66 1.04
N LEU A 83 -1.43 -12.14 2.27
CA LEU A 83 -2.50 -12.56 3.16
C LEU A 83 -3.44 -11.40 3.50
N ALA A 84 -2.89 -10.20 3.76
CA ALA A 84 -3.69 -9.00 3.99
C ALA A 84 -4.48 -8.61 2.73
N GLY A 85 -3.86 -8.67 1.55
CA GLY A 85 -4.54 -8.43 0.27
C GLY A 85 -5.65 -9.44 -0.01
N PHE A 86 -5.41 -10.72 0.27
CA PHE A 86 -6.38 -11.80 0.11
C PHE A 86 -7.54 -11.68 1.10
N ALA A 87 -7.24 -11.41 2.38
CA ALA A 87 -8.25 -11.17 3.41
C ALA A 87 -9.13 -9.96 3.02
N LEU A 88 -8.52 -8.88 2.53
CA LEU A 88 -9.27 -7.72 2.06
C LEU A 88 -10.16 -8.06 0.86
N LEU A 89 -9.65 -8.83 -0.11
CA LEU A 89 -10.43 -9.24 -1.27
C LEU A 89 -11.61 -10.13 -0.90
N THR A 90 -11.41 -11.12 -0.03
CA THR A 90 -12.46 -12.08 0.38
C THR A 90 -13.51 -11.47 1.30
N LEU A 91 -13.10 -10.55 2.18
CA LEU A 91 -13.98 -9.88 3.14
C LEU A 91 -14.63 -8.61 2.60
N ALA A 92 -14.11 -8.05 1.49
CA ALA A 92 -14.74 -6.92 0.83
C ALA A 92 -16.17 -7.28 0.41
N PRO A 93 -17.16 -6.44 0.75
CA PRO A 93 -18.54 -6.78 0.48
C PRO A 93 -18.85 -6.65 -1.02
N PHE A 94 -18.92 -7.78 -1.70
CA PHE A 94 -19.24 -7.88 -3.13
C PHE A 94 -20.73 -7.58 -3.40
N PRO A 95 -21.11 -7.26 -4.66
CA PRO A 95 -22.48 -6.87 -5.03
C PRO A 95 -23.58 -7.84 -4.58
N THR A 96 -23.24 -9.13 -4.47
CA THR A 96 -24.12 -10.18 -3.95
C THR A 96 -24.59 -9.93 -2.51
N TRP A 97 -23.89 -9.09 -1.75
CA TRP A 97 -24.19 -8.79 -0.35
C TRP A 97 -25.24 -7.69 -0.19
N ASN A 98 -25.32 -6.76 -1.15
CA ASN A 98 -26.26 -5.63 -1.13
C ASN A 98 -27.73 -6.08 -1.24
N ILE A 99 -27.97 -7.23 -1.89
CA ILE A 99 -29.30 -7.80 -2.16
C ILE A 99 -29.94 -8.42 -0.89
N ARG A 100 -29.17 -8.71 0.17
CA ARG A 100 -29.65 -9.36 1.41
C ARG A 100 -29.36 -8.56 2.70
N SER A 101 -29.10 -7.26 2.58
CA SER A 101 -28.43 -6.46 3.63
C SER A 101 -29.29 -5.98 4.81
N ASN A 102 -30.61 -6.26 4.86
CA ASN A 102 -31.39 -5.90 6.03
C ASN A 102 -31.04 -6.81 7.21
N SER A 103 -30.30 -6.26 8.18
CA SER A 103 -30.02 -6.85 9.51
C SER A 103 -29.29 -8.20 9.53
N ASN A 104 -28.34 -8.42 8.62
CA ASN A 104 -27.54 -9.65 8.63
C ASN A 104 -26.20 -9.44 9.37
N LEU A 105 -26.08 -9.98 10.59
CA LEU A 105 -24.86 -9.97 11.42
C LEU A 105 -23.60 -10.43 10.68
N TYR A 106 -23.75 -11.40 9.78
CA TYR A 106 -22.65 -11.89 8.96
C TYR A 106 -22.00 -10.76 8.14
N MET A 107 -22.82 -9.86 7.58
CA MET A 107 -22.33 -8.74 6.76
C MET A 107 -21.62 -7.66 7.58
N GLU A 108 -22.02 -7.49 8.84
CA GLU A 108 -21.38 -6.57 9.77
C GLU A 108 -20.04 -7.15 10.28
N PHE A 109 -20.00 -8.46 10.51
CA PHE A 109 -18.75 -9.16 10.82
C PHE A 109 -17.75 -9.10 9.67
N CYS A 110 -18.19 -9.36 8.44
CA CYS A 110 -17.32 -9.29 7.27
C CYS A 110 -16.82 -7.87 6.99
N SER A 111 -17.65 -6.84 7.18
CA SER A 111 -17.19 -5.45 6.99
C SER A 111 -16.17 -5.02 8.04
N LEU A 112 -16.33 -5.45 9.29
CA LEU A 112 -15.29 -5.29 10.31
C LEU A 112 -14.00 -6.02 9.91
N GLY A 113 -14.12 -7.26 9.44
CA GLY A 113 -13.00 -8.03 8.92
C GLY A 113 -12.29 -7.32 7.75
N ALA A 114 -13.04 -6.72 6.82
CA ALA A 114 -12.49 -5.96 5.70
C ALA A 114 -11.74 -4.71 6.16
N ILE A 115 -12.26 -3.98 7.15
CA ILE A 115 -11.58 -2.81 7.73
C ILE A 115 -10.28 -3.24 8.43
N ALA A 116 -10.33 -4.32 9.21
CA ALA A 116 -9.14 -4.87 9.85
C ALA A 116 -8.09 -5.30 8.82
N ALA A 117 -8.52 -5.95 7.73
CA ALA A 117 -7.64 -6.33 6.62
C ALA A 117 -7.05 -5.10 5.91
N ALA A 118 -7.81 -4.01 5.78
CA ALA A 118 -7.30 -2.76 5.21
C ALA A 118 -6.22 -2.12 6.10
N PHE A 119 -6.42 -2.05 7.42
CA PHE A 119 -5.39 -1.56 8.35
C PHE A 119 -4.15 -2.45 8.33
N TRP A 120 -4.35 -3.77 8.30
CA TRP A 120 -3.25 -4.72 8.17
C TRP A 120 -2.47 -4.47 6.87
N LEU A 121 -3.16 -4.34 5.74
CA LEU A 121 -2.53 -4.06 4.44
C LEU A 121 -1.70 -2.77 4.48
N GLN A 122 -2.21 -1.70 5.08
CA GLN A 122 -1.48 -0.43 5.21
C GLN A 122 -0.22 -0.54 6.08
N ILE A 123 -0.29 -1.29 7.19
CA ILE A 123 0.88 -1.55 8.05
C ILE A 123 1.95 -2.36 7.31
N GLU A 124 1.56 -3.46 6.65
CA GLU A 124 2.50 -4.32 5.93
C GLU A 124 3.11 -3.60 4.72
N LEU A 125 2.31 -2.82 4.00
CA LEU A 125 2.79 -1.97 2.90
C LEU A 125 3.85 -0.98 3.39
N SER A 126 3.56 -0.29 4.50
CA SER A 126 4.50 0.66 5.10
C SER A 126 5.78 -0.04 5.60
N LEU A 127 5.67 -1.22 6.22
CA LEU A 127 6.81 -2.03 6.63
C LEU A 127 7.70 -2.44 5.45
N ARG A 128 7.07 -2.85 4.34
CA ARG A 128 7.77 -3.23 3.11
C ARG A 128 8.50 -2.04 2.51
N LEU A 129 7.83 -0.88 2.39
CA LEU A 129 8.45 0.34 1.88
C LEU A 129 9.57 0.86 2.78
N GLN A 130 9.43 0.72 4.09
CA GLN A 130 10.50 1.04 5.04
C GLN A 130 11.74 0.17 4.79
N LYS A 131 11.57 -1.16 4.65
CA LYS A 131 12.69 -2.08 4.37
C LYS A 131 13.37 -1.77 3.04
N ILE A 132 12.60 -1.44 2.00
CA ILE A 132 13.16 -1.07 0.70
C ILE A 132 13.92 0.26 0.81
N ALA A 133 13.36 1.24 1.52
CA ALA A 133 14.01 2.52 1.76
C ALA A 133 15.33 2.38 2.54
N GLU A 134 15.36 1.51 3.56
CA GLU A 134 16.57 1.20 4.32
C GLU A 134 17.64 0.54 3.44
N ARG A 135 17.26 -0.41 2.57
CA ARG A 135 18.18 -1.02 1.58
C ARG A 135 18.74 0.03 0.62
N CYS A 136 17.91 0.95 0.13
CA CYS A 136 18.28 2.02 -0.79
C CYS A 136 18.96 3.23 -0.12
N ARG A 137 19.16 3.21 1.21
CA ARG A 137 19.71 4.34 2.01
C ARG A 137 18.91 5.64 1.86
N GLU A 138 17.59 5.51 1.89
CA GLU A 138 16.63 6.60 1.74
C GLU A 138 15.94 6.98 3.05
N PRO A 139 16.57 7.83 3.88
CA PRO A 139 16.09 8.10 5.23
C PRO A 139 14.73 8.79 5.24
N MET A 140 14.43 9.61 4.23
CA MET A 140 13.16 10.33 4.13
C MET A 140 11.98 9.38 3.94
N LEU A 141 12.11 8.40 3.03
CA LEU A 141 11.05 7.41 2.78
C LEU A 141 10.89 6.45 3.96
N ALA A 142 12.00 6.01 4.57
CA ALA A 142 11.95 5.19 5.78
C ALA A 142 11.24 5.91 6.94
N LEU A 143 11.52 7.21 7.13
CA LEU A 143 10.88 8.04 8.14
C LEU A 143 9.39 8.24 7.84
N MET A 144 9.02 8.53 6.59
CA MET A 144 7.62 8.66 6.19
C MET A 144 6.85 7.36 6.44
N ALA A 145 7.40 6.21 6.03
CA ALA A 145 6.77 4.91 6.26
C ALA A 145 6.57 4.61 7.75
N LYS A 146 7.56 4.93 8.59
CA LYS A 146 7.46 4.81 10.06
C LYS A 146 6.36 5.73 10.63
N LYS A 147 6.28 6.97 10.17
CA LYS A 147 5.25 7.93 10.58
C LYS A 147 3.85 7.48 10.16
N THR A 148 3.69 6.99 8.93
CA THR A 148 2.41 6.45 8.45
C THR A 148 1.94 5.29 9.31
N ARG A 149 2.82 4.35 9.69
CA ARG A 149 2.47 3.26 10.62
C ARG A 149 1.99 3.76 11.97
N PHE A 150 2.66 4.77 12.52
CA PHE A 150 2.26 5.37 13.79
C PHE A 150 0.88 6.04 13.68
N LEU A 151 0.61 6.74 12.58
CA LEU A 151 -0.69 7.35 12.31
C LEU A 151 -1.81 6.32 12.20
N VAL A 152 -1.60 5.23 11.45
CA VAL A 152 -2.56 4.11 11.35
C VAL A 152 -2.89 3.55 12.73
N LEU A 153 -1.86 3.33 13.57
CA LEU A 153 -2.06 2.79 14.91
C LEU A 153 -2.87 3.75 15.81
N CYS A 154 -2.47 5.02 15.87
CA CYS A 154 -3.02 5.99 16.81
C CYS A 154 -4.35 6.60 16.37
N LEU A 155 -4.57 6.79 15.06
CA LEU A 155 -5.75 7.47 14.53
C LEU A 155 -6.81 6.51 13.98
N GLU A 156 -6.46 5.26 13.70
CA GLU A 156 -7.42 4.29 13.16
C GLU A 156 -7.62 3.11 14.10
N ILE A 157 -6.56 2.34 14.37
CA ILE A 157 -6.67 1.09 15.13
C ILE A 157 -7.14 1.36 16.55
N ILE A 158 -6.44 2.23 17.30
CA ILE A 158 -6.80 2.55 18.69
C ILE A 158 -8.23 3.10 18.79
N PRO A 159 -8.66 4.10 17.99
CA PRO A 159 -10.03 4.61 18.04
C PRO A 159 -11.09 3.58 17.64
N VAL A 160 -10.84 2.75 16.63
CA VAL A 160 -11.77 1.67 16.23
C VAL A 160 -11.90 0.67 17.37
N CYS A 161 -10.79 0.20 17.94
CA CYS A 161 -10.80 -0.73 19.06
C CYS A 161 -11.50 -0.14 20.29
N ALA A 162 -11.22 1.12 20.64
CA ALA A 162 -11.86 1.79 21.77
C ALA A 162 -13.38 1.91 21.59
N LEU A 163 -13.85 2.24 20.38
CA LEU A 163 -15.27 2.26 20.06
C LEU A 163 -15.92 0.88 20.21
N TYR A 164 -15.26 -0.18 19.75
CA TYR A 164 -15.76 -1.55 19.90
C TYR A 164 -15.79 -2.01 21.36
N VAL A 165 -14.76 -1.71 22.14
CA VAL A 165 -14.71 -2.05 23.58
C VAL A 165 -15.79 -1.28 24.33
N ALA A 166 -15.96 0.02 24.05
CA ALA A 166 -17.03 0.82 24.66
C ALA A 166 -18.43 0.28 24.31
N ALA A 167 -18.64 -0.12 23.06
CA ALA A 167 -19.88 -0.76 22.60
C ALA A 167 -20.14 -2.10 23.32
N LEU A 168 -19.10 -2.92 23.46
CA LEU A 168 -19.17 -4.20 24.15
C LEU A 168 -19.50 -4.01 25.64
N ILE A 169 -18.81 -3.10 26.34
CA ILE A 169 -19.08 -2.77 27.75
C ILE A 169 -20.52 -2.27 27.92
N THR A 170 -21.00 -1.42 27.01
CA THR A 170 -22.38 -0.92 27.05
C THR A 170 -23.40 -2.05 26.87
N CYS A 171 -23.12 -3.03 26.01
CA CYS A 171 -23.98 -4.19 25.81
C CYS A 171 -23.99 -5.12 27.03
N LEU A 172 -22.83 -5.33 27.67
CA LEU A 172 -22.72 -6.20 28.85
C LEU A 172 -23.39 -5.61 30.10
N ASN A 173 -23.43 -4.29 30.22
CA ASN A 173 -24.00 -3.59 31.39
C ASN A 173 -25.51 -3.31 31.31
N MET A 174 -26.16 -3.57 30.17
CA MET A 174 -27.59 -3.28 29.96
C MET A 174 -28.40 -4.59 29.92
N PRO A 175 -29.36 -4.80 30.84
CA PRO A 175 -30.25 -5.96 30.76
C PRO A 175 -31.12 -5.88 29.50
N ASN A 176 -31.31 -7.00 28.80
CA ASN A 176 -32.11 -7.18 27.57
C ASN A 176 -31.59 -6.58 26.25
N ARG A 177 -30.32 -6.17 26.12
CA ARG A 177 -29.77 -5.79 24.80
C ARG A 177 -29.17 -6.97 24.06
N ASN A 178 -29.49 -7.08 22.78
CA ASN A 178 -29.05 -8.16 21.90
C ASN A 178 -27.68 -7.83 21.28
N LEU A 179 -26.80 -8.81 21.04
CA LEU A 179 -25.46 -8.61 20.44
C LEU A 179 -25.51 -7.83 19.11
N MET A 180 -26.63 -7.91 18.40
CA MET A 180 -26.97 -7.06 17.24
C MET A 180 -26.73 -5.57 17.49
N GLU A 181 -27.00 -5.05 18.69
CA GLU A 181 -26.85 -3.63 19.01
C GLU A 181 -25.39 -3.16 19.07
N ILE A 182 -24.44 -4.06 19.34
CA ILE A 182 -23.00 -3.75 19.27
C ILE A 182 -22.63 -3.40 17.83
N PHE A 183 -23.13 -4.19 16.88
CA PHE A 183 -22.93 -3.93 15.45
C PHE A 183 -23.78 -2.75 14.95
N GLN A 184 -24.85 -2.38 15.66
CA GLN A 184 -25.58 -1.13 15.38
C GLN A 184 -24.78 0.15 15.66
N VAL A 185 -23.64 0.10 16.36
CA VAL A 185 -22.71 1.25 16.38
C VAL A 185 -22.23 1.59 14.96
N TRP A 186 -22.18 0.57 14.10
CA TRP A 186 -21.89 0.69 12.68
C TRP A 186 -23.15 0.83 11.80
N LYS A 187 -24.37 0.66 12.35
CA LYS A 187 -25.63 0.84 11.59
C LYS A 187 -25.64 2.21 10.94
N TYR A 188 -25.69 2.19 9.61
CA TYR A 188 -26.05 3.28 8.70
C TYR A 188 -25.79 4.70 9.21
N GLY A 189 -24.53 5.05 9.45
CA GLY A 189 -24.13 6.46 9.55
C GLY A 189 -23.53 6.94 10.86
N ARG A 190 -23.38 6.09 11.89
CA ARG A 190 -22.84 6.51 13.21
C ARG A 190 -21.36 6.23 13.44
N ILE A 191 -20.59 5.79 12.45
CA ILE A 191 -19.15 6.06 12.50
C ILE A 191 -19.01 7.58 12.53
N SER A 192 -18.46 8.12 13.64
CA SER A 192 -18.18 9.54 13.78
C SER A 192 -17.48 10.05 12.52
N LEU A 193 -17.92 11.20 12.00
CA LEU A 193 -17.28 11.87 10.86
C LEU A 193 -15.75 11.90 11.04
N THR A 194 -15.30 12.13 12.28
CA THR A 194 -13.89 12.11 12.69
C THR A 194 -13.19 10.82 12.31
N LEU A 195 -13.76 9.64 12.61
CA LEU A 195 -13.12 8.37 12.30
C LEU A 195 -13.04 8.13 10.79
N ARG A 196 -14.04 8.57 10.03
CA ARG A 196 -14.00 8.47 8.55
C ARG A 196 -12.95 9.38 7.96
N ILE A 197 -12.82 10.59 8.51
CA ILE A 197 -11.76 11.53 8.13
C ILE A 197 -10.40 10.91 8.45
N CYS A 198 -10.22 10.30 9.63
CA CYS A 198 -8.98 9.61 9.99
C CYS A 198 -8.66 8.47 9.02
N ILE A 199 -9.65 7.64 8.68
CA ILE A 199 -9.47 6.52 7.74
C ILE A 199 -9.09 7.00 6.34
N PHE A 200 -9.78 8.04 5.87
CA PHE A 200 -9.48 8.65 4.58
C PHE A 200 -8.11 9.34 4.55
N TRP A 201 -7.76 10.02 5.65
CA TRP A 201 -6.47 10.68 5.81
C TRP A 201 -5.31 9.68 5.80
N SER A 202 -5.46 8.55 6.50
CA SER A 202 -4.50 7.44 6.45
C SER A 202 -4.32 6.90 5.03
N LEU A 203 -5.42 6.67 4.32
CA LEU A 203 -5.38 6.21 2.93
C LEU A 203 -4.58 7.18 2.04
N LEU A 204 -4.78 8.49 2.20
CA LEU A 204 -4.00 9.51 1.49
C LEU A 204 -2.51 9.50 1.88
N ASN A 205 -2.18 9.23 3.14
CA ASN A 205 -0.78 9.09 3.58
C ASN A 205 -0.12 7.83 2.99
N CYS A 206 -0.86 6.71 2.86
CA CYS A 206 -0.35 5.54 2.15
C CYS A 206 -0.19 5.82 0.66
N LEU A 207 -1.13 6.54 0.05
CA LEU A 207 -1.03 6.95 -1.36
C LEU A 207 0.19 7.84 -1.60
N SER A 208 0.42 8.85 -0.76
CA SER A 208 1.57 9.75 -0.89
C SER A 208 2.90 9.01 -0.71
N LEU A 209 2.95 8.04 0.20
CA LEU A 209 4.10 7.16 0.39
C LEU A 209 4.41 6.32 -0.86
N CYS A 210 3.39 5.69 -1.45
CA CYS A 210 3.53 4.91 -2.68
C CYS A 210 3.91 5.79 -3.88
N LEU A 211 3.30 6.96 -4.04
CA LEU A 211 3.65 7.92 -5.08
C LEU A 211 5.10 8.35 -4.98
N TYR A 212 5.57 8.70 -3.77
CA TYR A 212 6.96 9.09 -3.56
C TYR A 212 7.93 7.99 -3.97
N ALA A 213 7.69 6.76 -3.50
CA ALA A 213 8.50 5.60 -3.87
C ALA A 213 8.47 5.35 -5.40
N CYS A 214 7.33 5.60 -6.06
CA CYS A 214 7.15 5.36 -7.49
C CYS A 214 7.90 6.39 -8.33
N CYS A 215 7.73 7.67 -8.00
CA CYS A 215 8.48 8.75 -8.64
C CYS A 215 9.99 8.55 -8.49
N LYS A 216 10.43 8.07 -7.33
CA LYS A 216 11.84 7.79 -7.10
C LYS A 216 12.35 6.62 -7.94
N ALA A 217 11.64 5.50 -7.93
CA ALA A 217 11.99 4.34 -8.76
C ALA A 217 12.02 4.68 -10.26
N LEU A 218 11.10 5.53 -10.75
CA LEU A 218 11.10 6.00 -12.14
C LEU A 218 12.33 6.88 -12.47
N ARG A 219 12.72 7.78 -11.56
CA ARG A 219 13.93 8.63 -11.74
C ARG A 219 15.20 7.79 -11.76
N ASP A 220 15.30 6.80 -10.89
CA ASP A 220 16.45 5.90 -10.84
C ASP A 220 16.57 5.07 -12.14
N MET A 221 15.45 4.69 -12.76
CA MET A 221 15.45 4.01 -14.07
C MET A 221 15.90 4.94 -15.21
N ASP A 222 15.40 6.18 -15.26
CA ASP A 222 15.79 7.14 -16.31
C ASP A 222 17.28 7.50 -16.23
N THR A 223 17.84 7.62 -15.02
CA THR A 223 19.28 7.87 -14.83
C THR A 223 20.15 6.67 -15.24
N LYS A 224 19.70 5.43 -15.05
CA LYS A 224 20.40 4.24 -15.56
C LYS A 224 20.44 4.21 -17.09
N VAL A 225 19.29 4.41 -17.73
CA VAL A 225 19.19 4.43 -19.21
C VAL A 225 20.08 5.52 -19.81
N LYS A 226 20.15 6.69 -19.18
CA LYS A 226 21.04 7.78 -19.62
C LYS A 226 22.53 7.49 -19.42
N LYS A 227 22.91 6.66 -18.45
CA LYS A 227 24.31 6.25 -18.22
C LYS A 227 24.77 5.11 -19.14
N GLU A 228 23.86 4.25 -19.58
CA GLU A 228 24.18 3.15 -20.51
C GLU A 228 24.36 3.62 -21.97
N LYS A 229 23.61 4.65 -22.41
CA LYS A 229 23.75 5.26 -23.75
C LYS A 229 25.15 5.79 -24.09
N PRO A 230 25.87 6.54 -23.23
CA PRO A 230 27.22 7.02 -23.55
C PRO A 230 28.26 5.90 -23.64
N GLN A 231 28.06 4.76 -22.96
CA GLN A 231 29.00 3.65 -22.97
C GLN A 231 28.91 2.80 -24.25
N GLN A 232 27.72 2.66 -24.85
CA GLN A 232 27.57 2.03 -26.16
C GLN A 232 28.11 2.90 -27.31
N SER A 233 28.01 4.23 -27.20
CA SER A 233 28.58 5.14 -28.22
C SER A 233 30.11 5.15 -28.20
N ALA A 234 30.75 5.09 -27.02
CA ALA A 234 32.22 5.02 -26.93
C ALA A 234 32.79 3.67 -27.39
N THR A 235 32.04 2.59 -27.22
CA THR A 235 32.46 1.24 -27.66
C THR A 235 32.30 1.07 -29.18
N ALA A 236 31.31 1.71 -29.80
CA ALA A 236 31.14 1.71 -31.26
C ALA A 236 32.22 2.54 -31.99
N THR A 237 32.69 3.64 -31.40
CA THR A 237 33.76 4.46 -32.01
C THR A 237 35.12 3.74 -32.01
N ASN A 238 35.43 2.96 -30.97
CA ASN A 238 36.69 2.20 -30.91
C ASN A 238 36.74 1.00 -31.88
N GLN A 239 35.60 0.48 -32.34
CA GLN A 239 35.58 -0.57 -33.36
C GLN A 239 35.77 -0.01 -34.79
N GLN A 240 35.31 1.22 -35.06
CA GLN A 240 35.54 1.86 -36.36
C GLN A 240 37.00 2.33 -36.56
N GLU A 241 37.72 2.68 -35.50
CA GLU A 241 39.15 3.03 -35.60
C GLU A 241 40.07 1.80 -35.80
N GLN A 242 39.65 0.60 -35.42
CA GLN A 242 40.45 -0.61 -35.63
C GLN A 242 40.30 -1.22 -37.04
N GLU A 243 39.18 -1.03 -37.73
CA GLU A 243 39.04 -1.47 -39.13
C GLU A 243 39.72 -0.52 -40.14
N GLY A 244 39.89 0.76 -39.79
CA GLY A 244 40.53 1.75 -40.68
C GLY A 244 42.06 1.71 -40.74
N HIS A 245 42.74 0.89 -39.94
CA HIS A 245 44.21 0.83 -39.89
C HIS A 245 44.83 -0.46 -40.45
N GLN A 246 44.02 -1.35 -41.03
CA GLN A 246 44.48 -2.61 -41.63
C GLN A 246 44.59 -2.58 -43.17
N GLU A 247 44.08 -1.54 -43.85
CA GLU A 247 44.15 -1.41 -45.31
C GLU A 247 45.18 -0.35 -45.76
N THR A 248 46.46 -0.52 -45.43
CA THR A 248 47.53 0.25 -46.12
C THR A 248 48.92 -0.40 -46.00
N LYS A 249 49.00 -1.72 -46.22
CA LYS A 249 50.28 -2.40 -46.50
C LYS A 249 50.05 -3.58 -47.44
N CYS A 250 49.95 -3.30 -48.74
CA CYS A 250 50.32 -4.18 -49.85
C CYS A 250 50.66 -3.29 -51.05
#